data_AF-A0A3Q3MAY5-F1
#
_entry.id   AF-A0A3Q3MAY5-F1
#
_cell.length_a   1.000
_cell.length_b   1.000
_cell.length_c   1.000
_cell.angle_alpha   90.00
_cell.angle_beta   90.00
_cell.angle_gamma   90.00
#
_symmetry.space_group_name_H-M   'P 1'
#
loop_
_entity.id
_entity.type
_entity.pdbx_description
1 polymer ?
#
loop_
_entity_poly.entity_id
_entity_poly.type
_entity_poly.pdbx_seq_one_letter_code
_entity_poly.pdbx_strand_id
1 'polypeptide(L)'
;MSGCEVFNKVILTDFLEANRQELRRWVQDEGSSSLDWTPYLQHVCKLEGRGYTWTEKAAKLRKAITDILPIDVLLPQPIAPGAIPSAGADCLVTSYCLEAACPDVATYKKALSNIGTLLQPGGHLLLLGDLWESFYYASPEEKLPVLTLNEPPGSLHSASRGEDLRVNQYRIAEEHTMNTVSFYVF
;
A
#
# COMPACT_ATOMS: atom_id res chain seq x y z
N MET A 1 -1.00 10.15 -12.17
CA MET A 1 -0.43 9.13 -13.08
C MET A 1 -0.18 7.88 -12.25
N SER A 2 -0.59 6.71 -12.71
CA SER A 2 -0.47 5.46 -11.96
C SER A 2 0.97 4.94 -11.95
N GLY A 3 1.31 4.15 -10.93
CA GLY A 3 2.66 3.61 -10.76
C GLY A 3 3.18 2.84 -11.99
N CYS A 4 2.36 2.01 -12.62
CA CYS A 4 2.75 1.23 -13.81
C CYS A 4 3.05 2.07 -15.07
N GLU A 5 2.79 3.39 -15.06
CA GLU A 5 3.23 4.31 -16.12
C GLU A 5 4.67 4.79 -15.92
N VAL A 6 5.20 4.66 -14.70
CA VAL A 6 6.47 5.24 -14.27
C VAL A 6 7.47 4.14 -13.90
N PHE A 7 7.00 3.10 -13.20
CA PHE A 7 7.81 2.00 -12.70
C PHE A 7 7.63 0.77 -13.59
N ASN A 8 8.76 0.23 -14.06
CA ASN A 8 8.80 -1.00 -14.86
C ASN A 8 8.89 -2.27 -14.00
N LYS A 9 9.10 -2.12 -12.69
CA LYS A 9 9.14 -3.19 -11.70
C LYS A 9 8.31 -2.78 -10.49
N VAL A 10 7.28 -3.56 -10.21
CA VAL A 10 6.37 -3.40 -9.06
C VAL A 10 6.41 -4.71 -8.28
N ILE A 11 6.63 -4.60 -6.98
CA ILE A 11 6.55 -5.72 -6.04
C ILE A 11 5.33 -5.46 -5.18
N LEU A 12 4.43 -6.43 -5.11
CA LEU A 12 3.31 -6.39 -4.17
C LEU A 12 3.66 -7.26 -2.97
N THR A 13 3.18 -6.88 -1.80
CA THR A 13 3.48 -7.59 -0.56
C THR A 13 2.28 -7.58 0.34
N ASP A 14 1.98 -8.66 1.04
CA ASP A 14 0.92 -8.70 2.06
C ASP A 14 1.37 -9.66 3.18
N PHE A 15 0.90 -9.49 4.42
CA PHE A 15 1.19 -10.41 5.54
C PHE A 15 0.45 -11.75 5.36
N LEU A 16 -0.81 -11.73 4.92
CA LEU A 16 -1.65 -12.90 4.78
C LEU A 16 -1.42 -13.61 3.44
N GLU A 17 -1.16 -14.92 3.51
CA GLU A 17 -1.03 -15.73 2.28
C GLU A 17 -2.31 -15.73 1.44
N ALA A 18 -3.48 -15.65 2.07
CA ALA A 18 -4.77 -15.60 1.36
C ALA A 18 -4.86 -14.38 0.43
N ASN A 19 -4.43 -13.20 0.89
CA ASN A 19 -4.41 -11.97 0.09
C ASN A 19 -3.39 -12.07 -1.05
N ARG A 20 -2.19 -12.61 -0.77
CA ARG A 20 -1.18 -12.87 -1.81
C ARG A 20 -1.69 -13.84 -2.88
N GLN A 21 -2.46 -14.85 -2.51
CA GLN A 21 -3.08 -15.76 -3.48
C GLN A 21 -4.13 -15.03 -4.35
N GLU A 22 -4.92 -14.13 -3.76
CA GLU A 22 -5.87 -13.32 -4.52
C GLU A 22 -5.16 -12.41 -5.53
N LEU A 23 -4.06 -11.76 -5.12
CA LEU A 23 -3.22 -10.98 -6.03
C LEU A 23 -2.65 -11.83 -7.16
N ARG A 24 -2.16 -13.05 -6.86
CA ARG A 24 -1.65 -13.98 -7.88
C ARG A 24 -2.74 -14.36 -8.89
N ARG A 25 -3.96 -14.68 -8.42
CA ARG A 25 -5.11 -14.97 -9.29
C ARG A 25 -5.42 -13.81 -10.22
N TRP A 26 -5.41 -12.58 -9.70
CA TRP A 26 -5.66 -11.39 -10.53
C TRP A 26 -4.55 -11.13 -11.55
N VAL A 27 -3.28 -11.33 -11.16
CA VAL A 27 -2.12 -11.14 -12.06
C VAL A 27 -2.08 -12.17 -13.18
N GLN A 28 -2.46 -13.42 -12.89
CA GLN A 28 -2.50 -14.50 -13.88
C GLN A 28 -3.59 -14.33 -14.94
N ASP A 29 -4.58 -13.44 -14.71
CA ASP A 29 -5.68 -13.13 -15.63
C ASP A 29 -6.52 -14.36 -16.03
N GLU A 30 -6.62 -15.35 -15.13
CA GLU A 30 -7.33 -16.61 -15.38
C GLU A 30 -8.85 -16.53 -15.08
N GLY A 31 -9.37 -15.33 -14.77
CA GLY A 31 -10.77 -15.13 -14.39
C GLY A 31 -11.15 -15.74 -13.03
N SER A 32 -10.17 -16.18 -12.24
CA SER A 32 -10.34 -16.84 -10.94
C SER A 32 -10.26 -15.88 -9.74
N SER A 33 -9.90 -14.62 -9.98
CA SER A 33 -9.90 -13.57 -8.96
C SER A 33 -11.32 -13.29 -8.49
N SER A 34 -11.49 -13.19 -7.17
CA SER A 34 -12.76 -12.87 -6.53
C SER A 34 -13.13 -11.39 -6.63
N LEU A 35 -12.16 -10.51 -6.91
CA LEU A 35 -12.36 -9.07 -6.98
C LEU A 35 -12.46 -8.57 -8.43
N ASP A 36 -13.52 -7.83 -8.73
CA ASP A 36 -13.65 -7.09 -9.98
C ASP A 36 -12.95 -5.72 -9.88
N TRP A 37 -11.74 -5.64 -10.44
CA TRP A 37 -10.96 -4.41 -10.50
C TRP A 37 -11.37 -3.45 -11.63
N THR A 38 -12.32 -3.85 -12.49
CA THR A 38 -12.72 -3.09 -13.67
C THR A 38 -13.16 -1.65 -13.36
N PRO A 39 -14.04 -1.38 -12.37
CA PRO A 39 -14.50 -0.02 -12.08
C PRO A 39 -13.35 0.92 -11.67
N TYR A 40 -12.39 0.41 -10.90
CA TYR A 40 -11.22 1.17 -10.46
C TYR A 40 -10.29 1.50 -11.64
N LEU A 41 -10.01 0.52 -12.49
CA LEU A 41 -9.17 0.71 -13.67
C LEU A 41 -9.81 1.69 -14.65
N GLN A 42 -11.13 1.62 -14.85
CA GLN A 42 -11.87 2.59 -15.66
C GLN A 42 -11.79 4.00 -15.06
N HIS A 43 -11.94 4.12 -13.74
CA HIS A 43 -11.83 5.41 -13.04
C HIS A 43 -10.42 6.00 -13.19
N VAL A 44 -9.37 5.20 -12.99
CA VAL A 44 -7.98 5.63 -13.19
C VAL A 44 -7.73 6.07 -14.64
N CYS A 45 -8.21 5.32 -15.63
CA CYS A 45 -8.06 5.71 -17.03
C CYS A 45 -8.73 7.06 -17.33
N LYS A 46 -9.91 7.30 -16.77
CA LYS A 46 -10.62 8.58 -16.88
C LYS A 46 -9.84 9.73 -16.24
N LEU A 47 -9.31 9.53 -15.03
CA LEU A 47 -8.53 10.55 -14.32
C LEU A 47 -7.22 10.89 -15.05
N GLU A 48 -6.59 9.92 -15.69
CA GLU A 48 -5.34 10.14 -16.41
C GLU A 48 -5.51 10.80 -17.78
N GLY A 49 -6.68 10.64 -18.41
CA GLY A 49 -7.00 11.29 -19.68
C GLY A 49 -6.10 10.87 -20.86
N ARG A 50 -5.46 9.69 -20.79
CA ARG A 50 -4.47 9.22 -21.79
C ARG A 50 -5.06 8.41 -22.95
N GLY A 51 -6.37 8.18 -22.95
CA GLY A 51 -7.05 7.40 -23.99
C GLY A 51 -6.85 5.89 -23.88
N TYR A 52 -6.18 5.39 -22.83
CA TYR A 52 -6.11 3.95 -22.57
C TYR A 52 -7.47 3.37 -22.18
N THR A 53 -7.73 2.17 -22.65
CA THR A 53 -8.79 1.31 -22.14
C THR A 53 -8.39 0.68 -20.80
N TRP A 54 -9.38 0.27 -20.00
CA TRP A 54 -9.11 -0.38 -18.72
C TRP A 54 -8.36 -1.72 -18.89
N THR A 55 -8.56 -2.43 -20.00
CA THR A 55 -7.87 -3.69 -20.31
C THR A 55 -6.40 -3.47 -20.63
N GLU A 56 -6.06 -2.45 -21.43
CA GLU A 56 -4.67 -2.06 -21.68
C GLU A 56 -3.97 -1.65 -20.38
N LYS A 57 -4.68 -0.92 -19.52
CA LYS A 57 -4.18 -0.52 -18.20
C LYS A 57 -3.91 -1.73 -17.30
N ALA A 58 -4.85 -2.68 -17.25
CA ALA A 58 -4.70 -3.92 -16.49
C ALA A 58 -3.49 -4.72 -16.99
N ALA A 59 -3.39 -4.94 -18.30
CA ALA A 59 -2.28 -5.68 -18.91
C ALA A 59 -0.93 -5.03 -18.60
N LYS A 60 -0.85 -3.70 -18.67
CA LYS A 60 0.37 -2.95 -18.33
C LYS A 60 0.74 -3.08 -16.85
N LEU A 61 -0.23 -2.97 -15.95
CA LEU A 61 -0.01 -3.15 -14.51
C LEU A 61 0.46 -4.58 -14.20
N ARG A 62 -0.23 -5.60 -14.72
CA ARG A 62 0.15 -7.02 -14.55
C ARG A 62 1.55 -7.30 -15.06
N LYS A 63 1.94 -6.71 -16.19
CA LYS A 63 3.31 -6.83 -16.74
C LYS A 63 4.36 -6.15 -15.86
N ALA A 64 4.02 -5.05 -15.19
CA ALA A 64 4.94 -4.35 -14.31
C ALA A 64 5.12 -5.08 -12.97
N ILE A 65 4.14 -5.88 -12.53
CA ILE A 65 4.22 -6.70 -11.32
C ILE A 65 5.17 -7.86 -11.58
N THR A 66 6.30 -7.88 -10.88
CA THR A 66 7.31 -8.95 -11.03
C THR A 66 7.20 -10.00 -9.94
N ASP A 67 6.77 -9.60 -8.73
CA ASP A 67 6.79 -10.45 -7.55
C ASP A 67 5.63 -10.12 -6.61
N ILE A 68 5.16 -11.16 -5.89
CA ILE A 68 4.18 -11.05 -4.80
C ILE A 68 4.76 -11.77 -3.58
N LEU A 69 5.18 -11.01 -2.58
CA LEU A 69 6.03 -11.50 -1.47
C LEU A 69 5.35 -11.40 -0.10
N PRO A 70 5.72 -12.26 0.86
CA PRO A 70 5.34 -12.04 2.26
C PRO A 70 6.07 -10.82 2.83
N ILE A 71 5.38 -10.07 3.70
CA ILE A 71 5.95 -8.97 4.49
C ILE A 71 5.44 -9.04 5.93
N ASP A 72 6.28 -8.67 6.89
CA ASP A 72 5.88 -8.37 8.28
C ASP A 72 6.50 -7.04 8.70
N VAL A 73 5.68 -5.98 8.71
CA VAL A 73 6.10 -4.60 9.01
C VAL A 73 6.58 -4.43 10.45
N LEU A 74 6.25 -5.35 11.35
CA LEU A 74 6.65 -5.29 12.76
C LEU A 74 8.08 -5.78 12.98
N LEU A 75 8.64 -6.51 12.02
CA LEU A 75 10.01 -7.00 12.07
C LEU A 75 11.01 -5.93 11.55
N PRO A 76 12.20 -5.82 12.15
CA PRO A 76 13.27 -4.95 11.64
C PRO A 76 13.68 -5.24 10.20
N GLN A 77 13.42 -6.47 9.74
CA GLN A 77 13.64 -6.90 8.37
C GLN A 77 12.30 -7.36 7.79
N PRO A 78 11.48 -6.46 7.23
CA PRO A 78 10.10 -6.77 6.86
C PRO A 78 9.96 -7.80 5.75
N ILE A 79 10.94 -7.87 4.85
CA ILE A 79 10.97 -8.78 3.70
C ILE A 79 12.26 -9.62 3.75
N ALA A 80 12.26 -10.80 3.12
CA ALA A 80 13.44 -11.66 3.00
C ALA A 80 14.64 -10.92 2.37
N PRO A 81 15.89 -11.20 2.80
CA PRO A 81 17.07 -10.56 2.24
C PRO A 81 17.21 -10.86 0.74
N GLY A 82 17.57 -9.86 -0.06
CA GLY A 82 17.74 -10.02 -1.50
C GLY A 82 16.45 -10.05 -2.32
N ALA A 83 15.28 -9.91 -1.69
CA ALA A 83 14.00 -9.81 -2.37
C ALA A 83 13.82 -8.51 -3.18
N ILE A 84 14.45 -7.43 -2.71
CA ILE A 84 14.47 -6.12 -3.39
C ILE A 84 15.91 -5.76 -3.76
N PRO A 85 16.14 -4.81 -4.69
CA PRO A 85 17.48 -4.31 -4.99
C PRO A 85 18.21 -3.88 -3.71
N SER A 86 19.52 -4.13 -3.66
CA SER A 86 20.37 -3.81 -2.50
C SER A 86 20.39 -2.31 -2.16
N ALA A 87 20.13 -1.45 -3.15
CA ALA A 87 19.97 -0.02 -2.95
C ALA A 87 18.65 0.35 -2.23
N GLY A 88 17.65 -0.54 -2.21
CA GLY A 88 16.27 -0.24 -1.80
C GLY A 88 15.36 0.09 -3.00
N ALA A 89 14.11 0.41 -2.71
CA ALA A 89 13.11 0.83 -3.70
C ALA A 89 13.18 2.34 -3.96
N ASP A 90 12.94 2.77 -5.21
CA ASP A 90 12.75 4.19 -5.56
C ASP A 90 11.50 4.79 -4.91
N CYS A 91 10.47 3.97 -4.74
CA CYS A 91 9.18 4.37 -4.22
C CYS A 91 8.56 3.23 -3.40
N LEU A 92 7.97 3.58 -2.27
CA LEU A 92 7.21 2.69 -1.41
C LEU A 92 5.80 3.26 -1.26
N VAL A 93 4.80 2.41 -1.44
CA VAL A 93 3.40 2.75 -1.20
C VAL A 93 2.89 1.84 -0.10
N THR A 94 2.32 2.41 0.95
CA THR A 94 1.58 1.68 1.97
C THR A 94 0.21 2.32 2.08
N SER A 95 -0.83 1.50 1.98
CA SER A 95 -2.21 1.95 2.05
C SER A 95 -2.91 1.18 3.14
N TYR A 96 -3.31 1.88 4.20
CA TYR A 96 -4.10 1.36 5.30
C TYR A 96 -3.50 0.17 6.07
N CYS A 97 -2.17 0.02 6.01
CA CYS A 97 -1.46 -1.12 6.57
C CYS A 97 -1.03 -0.87 8.02
N LEU A 98 -0.38 0.26 8.27
CA LEU A 98 0.36 0.47 9.52
C LEU A 98 -0.54 0.61 10.74
N GLU A 99 -1.64 1.36 10.62
CA GLU A 99 -2.62 1.56 11.69
C GLU A 99 -3.41 0.29 11.99
N ALA A 100 -3.65 -0.57 10.99
CA ALA A 100 -4.31 -1.85 11.18
C ALA A 100 -3.36 -2.90 11.79
N ALA A 101 -2.07 -2.84 11.48
CA ALA A 101 -1.07 -3.79 11.96
C ALA A 101 -0.52 -3.47 13.37
N CYS A 102 -0.64 -2.22 13.83
CA CYS A 102 0.01 -1.76 15.06
C CYS A 102 -0.98 -1.59 16.22
N PRO A 103 -0.68 -2.09 17.43
CA PRO A 103 -1.56 -1.92 18.59
C PRO A 103 -1.45 -0.54 19.25
N ASP A 104 -0.37 0.20 19.00
CA ASP A 104 -0.10 1.50 19.62
C ASP A 104 0.83 2.36 18.74
N VAL A 105 0.90 3.66 19.08
CA VAL A 105 1.70 4.66 18.35
C VAL A 105 3.20 4.33 18.39
N ALA A 106 3.71 3.71 19.46
CA ALA A 106 5.13 3.36 19.53
C ALA A 106 5.47 2.26 18.52
N THR A 107 4.61 1.26 18.40
CA THR A 107 4.70 0.18 17.42
C THR A 107 4.53 0.71 16.00
N TYR A 108 3.59 1.64 15.80
CA TYR A 108 3.41 2.34 14.52
C TYR A 108 4.69 3.04 14.05
N LYS A 109 5.32 3.83 14.94
CA LYS A 109 6.57 4.53 14.62
C LYS A 109 7.70 3.54 14.30
N LYS A 110 7.77 2.43 15.01
CA LYS A 110 8.74 1.37 14.75
C LYS A 110 8.48 0.69 13.40
N ALA A 111 7.24 0.36 13.08
CA ALA A 111 6.85 -0.23 11.81
C ALA A 111 7.15 0.72 10.63
N LEU A 112 6.86 2.02 10.79
CA LEU A 112 7.21 3.05 9.82
C LEU A 112 8.74 3.11 9.60
N SER A 113 9.54 3.02 10.67
CA SER A 113 11.00 2.94 10.57
C SER A 113 11.46 1.66 9.87
N ASN A 114 10.88 0.50 10.20
CA ASN A 114 11.21 -0.77 9.58
C ASN A 114 10.97 -0.74 8.06
N ILE A 115 9.79 -0.28 7.60
CA ILE A 115 9.51 -0.19 6.16
C ILE A 115 10.34 0.91 5.48
N GLY A 116 10.75 1.93 6.22
CA GLY A 116 11.68 2.96 5.74
C GLY A 116 13.03 2.38 5.30
N THR A 117 13.47 1.27 5.90
CA THR A 117 14.69 0.56 5.48
C THR A 117 14.61 -0.08 4.09
N LEU A 118 13.39 -0.22 3.54
CA LEU A 118 13.16 -0.75 2.20
C LEU A 118 13.33 0.32 1.12
N LEU A 119 13.36 1.61 1.49
CA LEU A 119 13.56 2.72 0.57
C LEU A 119 15.05 3.01 0.40
N GLN A 120 15.43 3.36 -0.83
CA GLN A 120 16.76 3.92 -1.07
C GLN A 120 16.87 5.35 -0.54
N PRO A 121 18.09 5.84 -0.26
CA PRO A 121 18.30 7.25 0.07
C PRO A 121 17.72 8.18 -1.00
N GLY A 122 16.84 9.10 -0.57
CA GLY A 122 16.13 10.02 -1.48
C GLY A 122 14.89 9.42 -2.16
N GLY A 123 14.53 8.17 -1.86
CA GLY A 123 13.30 7.54 -2.34
C GLY A 123 12.03 8.17 -1.78
N HIS A 124 10.88 7.80 -2.35
CA HIS A 124 9.58 8.39 -2.03
C HIS A 124 8.66 7.43 -1.28
N LEU A 125 8.08 7.89 -0.17
CA LEU A 125 7.02 7.18 0.54
C LEU A 125 5.67 7.82 0.25
N LEU A 126 4.71 7.02 -0.24
CA LEU A 126 3.29 7.37 -0.29
C LEU A 126 2.59 6.58 0.81
N LEU A 127 2.05 7.29 1.79
CA LEU A 127 1.39 6.73 2.96
C LEU A 127 -0.08 7.16 2.97
N LEU A 128 -0.96 6.18 2.84
CA LEU A 128 -2.40 6.33 3.03
C LEU A 128 -2.78 5.58 4.30
N GLY A 129 -3.69 6.14 5.08
CA GLY A 129 -4.22 5.50 6.27
C GLY A 129 -5.44 6.24 6.79
N ASP A 130 -6.15 5.60 7.70
CA ASP A 130 -7.38 6.11 8.29
C ASP A 130 -7.11 6.98 9.53
N LEU A 131 -7.88 8.07 9.65
CA LEU A 131 -7.89 8.92 10.84
C LEU A 131 -9.17 8.65 11.63
N TRP A 132 -9.05 8.66 12.95
CA TRP A 132 -10.18 8.49 13.87
C TRP A 132 -10.89 7.13 13.80
N GLU A 133 -10.44 6.21 12.94
CA GLU A 133 -10.94 4.84 12.90
C GLU A 133 -10.41 4.03 14.09
N SER A 134 -11.25 3.15 14.63
CA SER A 134 -10.87 2.25 15.74
C SER A 134 -11.04 0.77 15.41
N PHE A 135 -11.69 0.47 14.27
CA PHE A 135 -11.89 -0.89 13.78
C PHE A 135 -12.38 -0.85 12.33
N TYR A 136 -12.20 -1.97 11.62
CA TYR A 136 -12.91 -2.28 10.38
C TYR A 136 -13.45 -3.71 10.41
N TYR A 137 -14.28 -4.05 9.43
CA TYR A 137 -14.77 -5.41 9.23
C TYR A 137 -14.05 -6.05 8.04
N ALA A 138 -13.28 -7.12 8.28
CA ALA A 138 -12.66 -7.91 7.20
C ALA A 138 -13.67 -8.88 6.55
N SER A 139 -14.73 -9.21 7.29
CA SER A 139 -15.90 -9.93 6.81
C SER A 139 -17.11 -9.54 7.67
N PRO A 140 -18.35 -9.92 7.31
CA PRO A 140 -19.53 -9.62 8.13
C PRO A 140 -19.43 -10.09 9.59
N GLU A 141 -18.59 -11.10 9.85
CA GLU A 141 -18.41 -11.69 11.19
C GLU A 141 -17.07 -11.32 11.85
N GLU A 142 -16.13 -10.75 11.09
CA GLU A 142 -14.76 -10.50 11.55
C GLU A 142 -14.50 -9.00 11.70
N LYS A 143 -14.51 -8.54 12.96
CA LYS A 143 -14.17 -7.17 13.34
C LYS A 143 -12.71 -7.12 13.81
N LEU A 144 -11.90 -6.32 13.12
CA LEU A 144 -10.48 -6.14 13.44
C LEU A 144 -10.24 -4.76 14.04
N PRO A 145 -9.50 -4.63 15.15
CA PRO A 145 -9.16 -3.34 15.74
C PRO A 145 -8.16 -2.59 14.87
N VAL A 146 -8.23 -1.26 14.92
CA VAL A 146 -7.29 -0.33 14.26
C VAL A 146 -6.76 0.64 15.29
N LEU A 147 -5.48 0.97 15.21
CA LEU A 147 -4.91 2.06 15.99
C LEU A 147 -5.54 3.39 15.58
N THR A 148 -6.30 4.00 16.49
CA THR A 148 -6.88 5.32 16.24
C THR A 148 -5.81 6.40 16.18
N LEU A 149 -5.61 6.93 14.97
CA LEU A 149 -4.74 8.05 14.70
C LEU A 149 -5.54 9.36 14.78
N ASN A 150 -5.10 10.26 15.66
CA ASN A 150 -5.70 11.58 15.85
C ASN A 150 -5.03 12.67 15.00
N GLU A 151 -3.92 12.32 14.36
CA GLU A 151 -3.16 13.20 13.51
C GLU A 151 -2.69 12.41 12.29
N PRO A 152 -2.43 13.08 11.16
CA PRO A 152 -1.96 12.43 9.95
C PRO A 152 -0.78 11.48 10.21
N PRO A 153 -0.76 10.28 9.62
CA PRO A 153 0.36 9.34 9.64
C PRO A 153 1.76 9.98 9.54
N GLY A 154 1.91 11.00 8.69
CA GLY A 154 3.17 11.73 8.50
C GLY A 154 3.61 12.64 9.66
N SER A 155 2.71 13.07 10.55
CA SER A 155 3.08 13.87 11.74
C SER A 155 3.71 13.03 12.85
N LEU A 156 3.47 11.72 12.83
CA LEU A 156 3.95 10.79 13.86
C LEU A 156 5.43 10.43 13.69
N HIS A 157 6.06 10.82 12.58
CA HIS A 157 7.48 10.63 12.37
C HIS A 157 8.28 11.58 13.27
N SER A 158 8.79 11.08 14.40
CA SER A 158 9.76 11.80 15.22
C SER A 158 11.16 11.67 14.62
N ALA A 159 11.75 12.79 14.22
CA ALA A 159 13.14 12.91 13.78
C ALA A 159 14.08 12.16 14.73
N SER A 160 14.54 10.99 14.31
CA SER A 160 15.52 10.21 15.06
C SER A 160 16.50 9.57 14.09
N ARG A 161 17.59 10.34 13.86
CA ARG A 161 18.87 9.99 13.23
C ARG A 161 18.87 9.76 11.71
N GLY A 162 19.31 10.80 11.01
CA GLY A 162 20.28 10.69 9.92
C GLY A 162 19.74 10.76 8.51
N GLU A 163 18.55 10.23 8.24
CA GLU A 163 17.89 10.29 6.93
C GLU A 163 16.38 10.51 7.14
N ASP A 164 16.00 11.77 7.37
CA ASP A 164 14.62 12.12 7.69
C ASP A 164 13.70 11.91 6.47
N LEU A 165 12.66 11.09 6.63
CA LEU A 165 11.48 11.13 5.77
C LEU A 165 10.88 12.54 5.86
N ARG A 166 10.97 13.30 4.77
CA ARG A 166 10.39 14.64 4.68
C ARG A 166 8.98 14.56 4.10
N VAL A 167 8.01 15.10 4.84
CA VAL A 167 6.65 15.25 4.34
C VAL A 167 6.63 16.35 3.27
N ASN A 168 6.53 15.94 2.00
CA ASN A 168 6.48 16.87 0.87
C ASN A 168 5.04 17.32 0.53
N GLN A 169 4.04 16.48 0.82
CA GLN A 169 2.63 16.77 0.57
C GLN A 169 1.76 15.94 1.52
N TYR A 170 0.65 16.51 1.98
CA TYR A 170 -0.39 15.77 2.72
C TYR A 170 -1.78 16.28 2.32
N ARG A 171 -2.79 15.41 2.40
CA ARG A 171 -4.22 15.74 2.23
C ARG A 171 -5.05 14.87 3.17
N ILE A 172 -6.11 15.43 3.71
CA ILE A 172 -7.15 14.69 4.44
C ILE A 172 -8.37 14.66 3.54
N ALA A 173 -8.91 13.46 3.28
CA ALA A 173 -10.15 13.29 2.55
C ALA A 173 -11.30 13.13 3.56
N GLU A 174 -12.43 13.81 3.33
CA GLU A 174 -13.63 13.65 4.15
C GLU A 174 -14.51 12.53 3.59
N GLU A 175 -15.04 11.68 4.48
CA GLU A 175 -15.89 10.51 4.19
C GLU A 175 -17.07 10.82 3.25
N HIS A 176 -17.60 12.05 3.29
CA HIS A 176 -18.75 12.48 2.48
C HIS A 176 -18.49 12.53 0.96
N THR A 177 -17.26 12.28 0.51
CA THR A 177 -16.89 12.22 -0.91
C THR A 177 -16.54 10.81 -1.42
N MET A 178 -16.56 9.79 -0.55
CA MET A 178 -16.15 8.43 -0.90
C MET A 178 -17.35 7.46 -0.89
N ASN A 179 -18.04 7.33 -2.03
CA ASN A 179 -18.86 6.15 -2.32
C ASN A 179 -17.94 4.95 -2.65
N THR A 180 -17.00 4.64 -1.76
CA THR A 180 -15.91 3.70 -2.02
C THR A 180 -16.08 2.49 -1.12
N VAL A 181 -16.19 1.32 -1.72
CA VAL A 181 -15.92 0.07 -1.02
C VAL A 181 -14.41 0.05 -0.77
N SER A 182 -13.98 0.38 0.44
CA SER A 182 -12.56 0.28 0.82
C SER A 182 -12.19 -1.20 0.90
N PHE A 183 -11.38 -1.67 -0.05
CA PHE A 183 -10.68 -2.95 0.08
C PHE A 183 -9.22 -2.67 0.39
N TYR A 184 -8.81 -3.11 1.56
CA TYR A 184 -7.43 -3.11 2.01
C TYR A 184 -6.68 -4.24 1.28
N VAL A 185 -5.88 -3.87 0.29
CA VAL A 185 -4.81 -4.75 -0.17
C VAL A 185 -3.59 -4.35 0.65
N PHE A 186 -3.24 -5.16 1.65
CA PHE A 186 -2.02 -4.95 2.42
C PHE A 186 -0.80 -5.30 1.59
#